data_AF-A0A6I3D136-F1
#
_entry.id   AF-A0A6I3D136-F1
#
_cell.length_a   1.000
_cell.length_b   1.000
_cell.length_c   1.000
_cell.angle_alpha   90.00
_cell.angle_beta   90.00
_cell.angle_gamma   90.00
#
_symmetry.space_group_name_H-M   'P 1'
#
loop_
_entity.id
_entity.type
_entity.pdbx_description
1 polymer ?
#
loop_
_entity_poly.entity_id
_entity_poly.type
_entity_poly.pdbx_seq_one_letter_code
_entity_poly.pdbx_strand_id
1 'polypeptide(L)'
;MNPRSRIVLLAFVAWTAFVWGNRISNTLRSEESAGAKTFSTVLSLVLLGFALAVVVVVAKAWKSDLGAGGAKVLMAAAVLTVVVWLVRVPMILVADHGAPFKIVHVGLGVVSVVLAALVWQIGAVALRSGRDGLPMEGSRA
;
A
#
# COMPACT_ATOMS: atom_id res chain seq x y z
N MET A 1 -12.07 -15.87 0.46
CA MET A 1 -10.71 -15.42 0.03
C MET A 1 -9.68 -16.54 0.16
N ASN A 2 -8.87 -16.80 -0.88
CA ASN A 2 -7.88 -17.89 -0.86
C ASN A 2 -6.64 -17.56 0.02
N PRO A 3 -5.87 -18.57 0.47
CA PRO A 3 -4.69 -18.37 1.32
C PRO A 3 -3.59 -17.51 0.69
N ARG A 4 -3.36 -17.64 -0.62
CA ARG A 4 -2.32 -16.88 -1.34
C ARG A 4 -2.58 -15.37 -1.27
N SER A 5 -3.82 -14.94 -1.53
CA SER A 5 -4.22 -13.53 -1.42
C SER A 5 -4.00 -13.00 0.00
N ARG A 6 -4.31 -13.79 1.04
CA ARG A 6 -4.06 -13.39 2.43
C ARG A 6 -2.58 -13.18 2.71
N ILE A 7 -1.73 -14.10 2.26
CA ILE A 7 -0.27 -13.99 2.42
C ILE A 7 0.25 -12.72 1.74
N VAL A 8 -0.19 -12.42 0.52
CA VAL A 8 0.19 -11.18 -0.19
C VAL A 8 -0.23 -9.94 0.58
N LEU A 9 -1.47 -9.89 1.07
CA LEU A 9 -1.98 -8.73 1.82
C LEU A 9 -1.21 -8.54 3.14
N LEU A 10 -0.92 -9.62 3.86
CA LEU A 10 -0.13 -9.58 5.09
C LEU A 10 1.32 -9.17 4.81
N ALA A 11 1.92 -9.67 3.73
CA ALA A 11 3.26 -9.26 3.30
C ALA A 11 3.30 -7.76 2.96
N PHE A 12 2.29 -7.25 2.24
CA PHE A 12 2.15 -5.83 1.95
C PHE A 12 2.05 -4.99 3.23
N VAL A 13 1.24 -5.41 4.20
CA VAL A 13 1.10 -4.72 5.50
C VAL A 13 2.43 -4.73 6.26
N ALA A 14 3.05 -5.89 6.43
CA ALA A 14 4.30 -6.03 7.18
C ALA A 14 5.42 -5.23 6.52
N TRP A 15 5.52 -5.28 5.19
CA TRP A 15 6.50 -4.51 4.42
C TRP A 15 6.29 -3.00 4.56
N THR A 16 5.04 -2.54 4.45
CA THR A 16 4.69 -1.12 4.63
C THR A 16 5.04 -0.66 6.05
N ALA A 17 4.73 -1.45 7.06
CA ALA A 17 5.10 -1.16 8.44
C ALA A 17 6.62 -1.08 8.63
N PHE A 18 7.37 -2.02 8.05
CA PHE A 18 8.83 -2.03 8.08
C PHE A 18 9.45 -0.76 7.47
N VAL A 19 9.04 -0.40 6.25
CA VAL A 19 9.58 0.78 5.53
C VAL A 19 9.27 2.06 6.28
N TRP A 20 8.00 2.29 6.61
CA TRP A 20 7.55 3.58 7.13
C TRP A 20 7.78 3.72 8.63
N GLY A 21 7.76 2.61 9.38
CA GLY A 21 8.21 2.59 10.77
C GLY A 21 9.69 2.97 10.90
N ASN A 22 10.55 2.41 10.04
CA ASN A 22 11.95 2.82 9.97
C ASN A 22 12.11 4.27 9.54
N ARG A 23 11.31 4.77 8.60
CA ARG A 23 11.38 6.19 8.21
C ARG A 23 11.00 7.12 9.36
N ILE A 24 9.95 6.83 10.13
CA ILE A 24 9.60 7.60 11.33
C ILE A 24 10.76 7.59 12.32
N SER A 25 11.28 6.39 12.63
CA SER A 25 12.43 6.19 13.51
C SER A 25 13.65 7.02 13.09
N ASN A 26 13.92 7.10 11.78
CA ASN A 26 15.01 7.90 11.22
C ASN A 26 14.71 9.40 11.28
N THR A 27 13.50 9.84 10.95
CA THR A 27 13.08 11.25 11.03
C THR A 27 13.21 11.78 12.47
N LEU A 28 12.84 10.99 13.48
CA LEU A 28 12.95 11.36 14.89
C LEU A 28 14.40 11.58 15.36
N ARG A 29 15.37 10.89 14.75
CA ARG A 29 16.81 11.01 15.07
C ARG A 29 17.57 11.95 14.14
N SER A 30 16.91 12.52 13.13
CA SER A 30 17.54 13.34 12.11
C SER A 30 17.69 14.80 12.56
N GLU A 31 18.67 15.52 11.99
CA GLU A 31 18.81 16.98 12.09
C GLU A 31 18.06 17.71 10.96
N GLU A 32 17.07 17.05 10.33
CA GLU A 32 16.23 17.65 9.28
C GLU A 32 15.46 18.89 9.81
N SER A 33 15.15 19.83 8.93
CA SER A 33 14.30 20.99 9.26
C SER A 33 12.92 20.55 9.77
N ALA A 34 12.29 21.36 10.61
CA ALA A 34 10.97 21.06 11.18
C ALA A 34 9.90 20.76 10.10
N GLY A 35 9.92 21.50 8.98
CA GLY A 35 9.01 21.28 7.85
C GLY A 35 9.23 19.92 7.17
N ALA A 36 10.49 19.55 6.91
CA ALA A 36 10.83 18.25 6.32
C ALA A 36 10.44 17.08 7.24
N LYS A 37 10.71 17.22 8.55
CA LYS A 37 10.28 16.25 9.57
C LYS A 37 8.77 16.09 9.59
N THR A 38 8.03 17.20 9.58
CA THR A 38 6.56 17.19 9.61
C THR A 38 5.99 16.48 8.39
N PHE A 39 6.40 16.88 7.18
CA PHE A 39 5.96 16.26 5.94
C PHE A 39 6.24 14.75 5.91
N SER A 40 7.48 14.37 6.25
CA SER A 40 7.90 12.97 6.29
C SER A 40 7.08 12.14 7.29
N THR A 41 6.84 12.68 8.47
CA THR A 41 6.06 12.00 9.52
C THR A 41 4.61 11.83 9.10
N VAL A 42 3.96 12.89 8.60
CA VAL A 42 2.57 12.84 8.13
C VAL A 42 2.41 11.83 7.00
N LEU A 43 3.29 11.86 5.99
CA LEU A 43 3.24 10.89 4.89
C LEU A 43 3.39 9.44 5.38
N SER A 44 4.32 9.22 6.33
CA SER A 44 4.53 7.90 6.91
C SER A 44 3.30 7.41 7.68
N LEU A 45 2.66 8.28 8.46
CA LEU A 45 1.44 7.97 9.20
C LEU A 45 0.26 7.68 8.26
N VAL A 46 0.13 8.40 7.14
CA VAL A 46 -0.90 8.11 6.14
C VAL A 46 -0.72 6.71 5.56
N LEU A 47 0.50 6.34 5.18
CA LEU A 47 0.79 5.01 4.61
C LEU A 47 0.56 3.90 5.63
N LEU A 48 0.92 4.12 6.89
CA LEU A 48 0.60 3.20 7.99
C LEU A 48 -0.91 3.10 8.24
N GLY A 49 -1.65 4.21 8.15
CA GLY A 49 -3.11 4.22 8.23
C GLY A 49 -3.76 3.36 7.16
N PHE A 50 -3.27 3.42 5.91
CA PHE A 50 -3.72 2.53 4.85
C PHE A 50 -3.33 1.07 5.11
N ALA A 51 -2.14 0.79 5.64
CA ALA A 51 -1.78 -0.57 6.04
C ALA A 51 -2.74 -1.12 7.10
N LEU A 52 -3.13 -0.32 8.09
CA LEU A 52 -4.14 -0.70 9.08
C LEU A 52 -5.52 -0.94 8.43
N ALA A 53 -5.93 -0.11 7.47
CA ALA A 53 -7.15 -0.34 6.72
C ALA A 53 -7.13 -1.68 5.96
N VAL A 54 -5.98 -2.05 5.37
CA VAL A 54 -5.79 -3.38 4.73
C VAL A 54 -5.89 -4.50 5.76
N VAL A 55 -5.34 -4.36 6.97
CA VAL A 55 -5.51 -5.34 8.06
C VAL A 55 -6.99 -5.55 8.37
N VAL A 56 -7.76 -4.47 8.50
CA VAL A 56 -9.21 -4.56 8.75
C VAL A 56 -9.93 -5.29 7.62
N VAL A 57 -9.53 -5.04 6.36
CA VAL A 57 -10.06 -5.75 5.19
C VAL A 57 -9.76 -7.25 5.27
N VAL A 58 -8.51 -7.63 5.59
CA VAL A 58 -8.11 -9.03 5.74
C VAL A 58 -8.91 -9.71 6.87
N ALA A 59 -9.03 -9.06 8.02
CA ALA A 59 -9.75 -9.59 9.18
C ALA A 59 -11.25 -9.78 8.90
N LYS A 60 -11.89 -8.83 8.19
CA LYS A 60 -13.28 -8.99 7.74
C LYS A 60 -13.42 -10.13 6.74
N ALA A 61 -12.47 -10.24 5.80
CA ALA A 61 -12.46 -11.29 4.79
C ALA A 61 -12.12 -12.71 5.32
N TRP A 62 -11.89 -12.85 6.62
CA TRP A 62 -11.86 -14.15 7.29
C TRP A 62 -13.26 -14.67 7.61
N LYS A 63 -14.22 -13.78 7.85
CA LYS A 63 -15.59 -14.14 8.24
C LYS A 63 -16.57 -14.12 7.07
N SER A 64 -16.28 -13.33 6.03
CA SER A 64 -17.13 -13.19 4.85
C SER A 64 -16.29 -12.98 3.59
N ASP A 65 -16.93 -12.94 2.42
CA ASP A 65 -16.24 -12.58 1.19
C ASP A 65 -15.87 -11.09 1.12
N LEU A 66 -14.89 -10.79 0.26
CA LEU A 66 -14.37 -9.44 0.07
C LEU A 66 -15.38 -8.59 -0.73
N GLY A 67 -16.14 -7.76 -0.03
CA GLY A 67 -17.09 -6.83 -0.66
C GLY A 67 -16.41 -5.67 -1.42
N ALA A 68 -17.20 -4.97 -2.23
CA ALA A 68 -16.75 -3.87 -3.09
C ALA A 68 -16.00 -2.75 -2.33
N GLY A 69 -16.41 -2.43 -1.11
CA GLY A 69 -15.72 -1.45 -0.26
C GLY A 69 -14.30 -1.89 0.10
N GLY A 70 -14.11 -3.15 0.49
CA GLY A 70 -12.79 -3.70 0.79
C GLY A 70 -11.90 -3.73 -0.45
N ALA A 71 -12.46 -4.12 -1.60
CA ALA A 71 -11.76 -4.08 -2.88
C ALA A 71 -11.24 -2.68 -3.23
N LYS A 72 -12.06 -1.64 -3.08
CA LYS A 72 -11.67 -0.24 -3.31
C LYS A 72 -10.55 0.21 -2.36
N VAL A 73 -10.59 -0.20 -1.08
CA VAL A 73 -9.52 0.09 -0.12
C VAL A 73 -8.19 -0.51 -0.57
N LEU A 74 -8.18 -1.78 -1.01
CA LEU A 74 -6.96 -2.42 -1.53
C LEU A 74 -6.40 -1.67 -2.73
N MET A 75 -7.26 -1.31 -3.68
CA MET A 75 -6.87 -0.57 -4.88
C MET A 75 -6.33 0.82 -4.56
N ALA A 76 -6.96 1.54 -3.62
CA ALA A 76 -6.49 2.85 -3.18
C ALA A 76 -5.13 2.76 -2.48
N ALA A 77 -4.93 1.78 -1.58
CA ALA A 77 -3.65 1.55 -0.93
C ALA A 77 -2.53 1.25 -1.95
N ALA A 78 -2.84 0.45 -2.97
CA ALA A 78 -1.91 0.14 -4.05
C ALA A 78 -1.52 1.39 -4.86
N VAL A 79 -2.50 2.17 -5.32
CA VAL A 79 -2.24 3.40 -6.09
C VAL A 79 -1.40 4.39 -5.29
N LEU A 80 -1.77 4.63 -4.03
CA LEU A 80 -1.04 5.53 -3.16
C LEU A 80 0.43 5.08 -2.99
N THR A 81 0.66 3.78 -2.77
CA THR A 81 2.01 3.21 -2.66
C THR A 81 2.83 3.48 -3.91
N VAL A 82 2.25 3.21 -5.09
CA VAL A 82 2.94 3.43 -6.37
C VAL A 82 3.27 4.91 -6.56
N VAL A 83 2.31 5.82 -6.37
CA VAL A 83 2.52 7.26 -6.53
C VAL A 83 3.63 7.76 -5.61
N VAL A 84 3.63 7.35 -4.35
CA VAL A 84 4.66 7.76 -3.39
C VAL A 84 6.05 7.32 -3.84
N TRP A 85 6.20 6.08 -4.29
CA TRP A 85 7.50 5.58 -4.74
C TRP A 85 7.95 6.16 -6.08
N LEU A 86 7.03 6.47 -6.98
CA LEU A 86 7.33 7.17 -8.24
C LEU A 86 7.90 8.58 -8.00
N VAL A 87 7.51 9.24 -6.92
CA VAL A 87 8.08 10.55 -6.55
C VAL A 87 9.37 10.36 -5.73
N ARG A 88 9.36 9.41 -4.78
CA ARG A 88 10.43 9.26 -3.80
C ARG A 88 11.72 8.70 -4.37
N VAL A 89 11.65 7.71 -5.26
CA VAL A 89 12.86 7.13 -5.88
C VAL A 89 13.63 8.18 -6.68
N PRO A 90 13.03 8.92 -7.63
CA PRO A 90 13.75 9.97 -8.36
C PRO A 90 14.37 11.02 -7.45
N MET A 91 13.64 11.50 -6.43
CA MET A 91 14.17 12.45 -5.44
C MET A 91 15.43 11.92 -4.74
N ILE A 92 15.44 10.64 -4.36
CA ILE A 92 16.60 10.01 -3.71
C ILE A 92 17.77 9.84 -4.68
N LEU A 93 17.48 9.54 -5.95
CA LEU A 93 18.51 9.35 -6.97
C LEU A 93 19.23 10.66 -7.32
N VAL A 94 18.50 11.79 -7.35
CA VAL A 94 19.09 13.12 -7.62
C VAL A 94 19.75 13.75 -6.39
N ALA A 95 19.38 13.31 -5.19
CA ALA A 95 20.00 13.79 -3.96
C ALA A 95 21.46 13.30 -3.82
N ASP A 96 22.26 14.07 -3.07
CA ASP A 96 23.66 13.76 -2.77
C ASP A 96 23.76 12.68 -1.68
N HIS A 97 23.49 11.45 -2.09
CA HIS A 97 23.61 10.27 -1.26
C HIS A 97 24.60 9.28 -1.88
N GLY A 98 25.36 8.58 -1.03
CA GLY A 98 26.24 7.51 -1.48
C GLY A 98 25.49 6.38 -2.19
N ALA A 99 26.15 5.67 -3.10
CA ALA A 99 25.55 4.58 -3.88
C ALA A 99 24.83 3.51 -3.03
N PRO A 100 25.37 3.05 -1.88
CA PRO A 100 24.66 2.06 -1.05
C PRO A 100 23.28 2.54 -0.57
N PHE A 101 23.17 3.82 -0.20
CA PHE A 101 21.89 4.41 0.21
C PHE A 101 20.86 4.39 -0.93
N LYS A 102 21.28 4.78 -2.13
CA LYS A 102 20.43 4.80 -3.33
C LYS A 102 19.95 3.39 -3.68
N ILE A 103 20.84 2.41 -3.69
CA ILE A 103 20.53 1.01 -4.02
C ILE A 103 19.47 0.45 -3.06
N VAL A 104 19.64 0.65 -1.75
CA VAL A 104 18.67 0.19 -0.75
C VAL A 104 17.29 0.79 -1.01
N HIS A 105 17.20 2.11 -1.23
CA HIS A 105 15.91 2.76 -1.42
C HIS A 105 15.23 2.42 -2.75
N VAL A 106 16.00 2.23 -3.82
CA VAL A 106 15.48 1.69 -5.08
C VAL A 106 14.91 0.29 -4.86
N GLY A 107 15.66 -0.59 -4.17
CA GLY A 107 15.18 -1.93 -3.83
C GLY A 107 13.90 -1.89 -3.00
N LEU A 108 13.83 -1.02 -1.99
CA LEU A 108 12.63 -0.83 -1.18
C LEU A 108 11.42 -0.42 -2.05
N GLY A 109 11.64 0.53 -2.97
CA GLY A 109 10.60 0.99 -3.89
C GLY A 109 10.11 -0.09 -4.85
N VAL A 110 11.02 -0.88 -5.42
CA VAL A 110 10.66 -1.99 -6.31
C VAL A 110 9.78 -3.01 -5.58
N VAL A 111 10.19 -3.46 -4.39
CA VAL A 111 9.40 -4.43 -3.61
C VAL A 111 8.02 -3.86 -3.25
N SER A 112 7.96 -2.59 -2.83
CA SER A 112 6.70 -1.92 -2.54
C SER A 112 5.77 -1.84 -3.76
N VAL A 113 6.29 -1.49 -4.94
CA VAL A 113 5.50 -1.41 -6.18
C VAL A 113 5.00 -2.79 -6.62
N VAL A 114 5.84 -3.83 -6.52
CA VAL A 114 5.44 -5.21 -6.83
C VAL A 114 4.32 -5.67 -5.90
N LEU A 115 4.46 -5.49 -4.59
CA LEU A 115 3.41 -5.84 -3.63
C LEU A 115 2.13 -5.04 -3.88
N ALA A 116 2.24 -3.74 -4.18
CA ALA A 116 1.10 -2.90 -4.54
C ALA A 116 0.38 -3.42 -5.80
N ALA A 117 1.12 -3.81 -6.84
CA ALA A 117 0.53 -4.38 -8.04
C ALA A 117 -0.26 -5.68 -7.73
N LEU A 118 0.28 -6.56 -6.90
CA LEU A 118 -0.43 -7.78 -6.47
C LEU A 118 -1.68 -7.47 -5.65
N VAL A 119 -1.60 -6.50 -4.72
CA VAL A 119 -2.75 -6.02 -3.94
C VAL A 119 -3.84 -5.44 -4.84
N TRP A 120 -3.45 -4.67 -5.86
CA TRP A 120 -4.37 -4.15 -6.88
C TRP A 120 -5.08 -5.28 -7.62
N GLN A 121 -4.35 -6.30 -8.07
CA GLN A 121 -4.96 -7.45 -8.76
C GLN A 121 -6.02 -8.13 -7.88
N ILE A 122 -5.73 -8.34 -6.58
CA ILE A 122 -6.69 -8.91 -5.63
C ILE A 122 -7.95 -8.05 -5.53
N GLY A 123 -7.79 -6.74 -5.35
CA GLY A 123 -8.92 -5.80 -5.28
C GLY A 123 -9.73 -5.77 -6.58
N ALA A 124 -9.05 -5.68 -7.73
CA ALA A 124 -9.69 -5.60 -9.04
C ALA A 124 -10.47 -6.89 -9.39
N VAL A 125 -9.95 -8.06 -9.03
CA VAL A 125 -10.68 -9.33 -9.18
C VAL A 125 -11.92 -9.34 -8.29
N ALA A 126 -11.81 -9.00 -7.01
CA ALA A 126 -12.95 -8.98 -6.09
C ALA A 126 -14.04 -7.98 -6.54
N LEU A 127 -13.66 -6.81 -7.05
CA LEU A 127 -14.59 -5.81 -7.56
C LEU A 127 -15.30 -6.25 -8.85
N ARG A 128 -14.65 -7.07 -9.69
CA ARG A 128 -15.28 -7.68 -10.87
C ARG A 128 -16.30 -8.74 -10.45
N SER A 129 -15.89 -9.69 -9.61
CA SER A 129 -16.79 -10.76 -9.12
C SER A 129 -18.02 -10.21 -8.39
N GLY A 130 -17.89 -9.10 -7.65
CA GLY A 130 -19.03 -8.45 -7.01
C GLY A 130 -20.00 -7.73 -7.96
N ARG A 131 -19.57 -7.37 -9.18
CA ARG A 131 -20.44 -6.79 -10.22
C ARG A 131 -21.21 -7.86 -10.98
N ASP A 132 -20.54 -8.96 -11.31
CA ASP A 132 -21.12 -10.06 -12.11
C ASP A 132 -22.16 -10.87 -11.31
N GLY A 133 -22.17 -10.76 -9.98
CA GLY A 133 -23.15 -11.42 -9.09
C GLY A 133 -24.44 -10.64 -8.84
N LEU A 134 -24.62 -9.45 -9.44
CA LEU A 134 -25.88 -8.71 -9.35
C LEU A 134 -26.90 -9.32 -10.34
N PRO A 135 -28.11 -9.72 -9.92
CA PRO A 135 -29.10 -10.28 -10.83
C PRO A 135 -29.44 -9.28 -11.92
N MET A 136 -29.52 -9.74 -13.18
CA MET A 136 -30.08 -8.99 -14.31
C MET A 136 -31.61 -8.86 -14.18
N GLU A 137 -32.07 -8.33 -13.05
CA GLU A 137 -33.48 -8.11 -12.73
C GLU A 137 -33.89 -6.71 -13.25
N GLY A 138 -33.88 -6.55 -14.57
CA GLY A 138 -34.12 -5.23 -15.16
C GLY A 138 -34.44 -5.24 -16.65
N SER A 139 -34.79 -6.39 -17.23
CA SER A 139 -35.18 -6.46 -18.64
C SER A 139 -36.31 -7.45 -18.88
N ARG A 140 -37.45 -7.19 -18.23
CA ARG A 140 -38.78 -7.63 -18.68
C ARG A 140 -39.78 -6.56 -18.28
N ALA A 141 -40.00 -5.60 -19.17
CA ALA A 141 -41.17 -4.73 -19.22
C ALA A 141 -41.85 -5.01 -20.57
#